data_AF-A0A654LYT8-F1
#
_entry.id   AF-A0A654LYT8-F1
#
_cell.length_a   1.000
_cell.length_b   1.000
_cell.length_c   1.000
_cell.angle_alpha   90.00
_cell.angle_beta   90.00
_cell.angle_gamma   90.00
#
_symmetry.space_group_name_H-M   'P 1'
#
loop_
_entity.id
_entity.type
_entity.pdbx_description
1 polymer ?
#
loop_
_entity_poly.entity_id
_entity_poly.type
_entity_poly.pdbx_seq_one_letter_code
_entity_poly.pdbx_strand_id
1 'polypeptide(L)'
;MSSLPDDDPIKRSSSEKYDRVGASLRWSQILAAASSIFFGFVLKIAVNPPSYFQLFDNLVLLTALYAVTTATAMFIMPVVHHMLHYHKFDVEKYLLATKRYTLIGIICVMLAMYLGLGLSLNSKVPSEIAYGLALLPFMIIFIRFYRHLPSNLVESTSTEDYDRVGAGMRWCQILAAASSIFFGFLLNITVSQPVYFQLLDNIVLLASLYAVAAATVMFIMPVIYHSNHYPRFDVAKFLLVTKEYVTIGIICVMLAMYLGLGLSLNSKVPTEVAYGAASLPFVTIFVWFLRNKSKITTNRTT
;
A
#
# COMPACT_ATOMS: atom_id res chain seq x y z
N MET A 1 42.74 0.67 -33.72
CA MET A 1 41.82 1.78 -33.42
C MET A 1 40.42 1.18 -33.26
N SER A 2 40.02 0.85 -32.03
CA SER A 2 38.65 0.44 -31.72
C SER A 2 37.80 1.70 -31.60
N SER A 3 36.79 1.84 -32.46
CA SER A 3 35.75 2.86 -32.31
C SER A 3 34.97 2.60 -31.03
N LEU A 4 35.21 3.43 -30.01
CA LEU A 4 34.26 3.59 -28.91
C LEU A 4 32.94 4.08 -29.53
N PRO A 5 31.78 3.54 -29.14
CA PRO A 5 30.52 4.08 -29.59
C PRO A 5 30.36 5.47 -28.98
N ASP A 6 30.23 6.49 -29.83
CA ASP A 6 29.79 7.82 -29.44
C ASP A 6 28.39 7.70 -28.81
N ASP A 7 28.36 7.67 -27.48
CA ASP A 7 27.15 7.78 -26.67
C ASP A 7 26.61 9.21 -26.80
N ASP A 8 25.84 9.44 -27.86
CA ASP A 8 25.27 10.74 -28.22
C ASP A 8 24.39 11.27 -27.07
N PRO A 9 24.71 12.42 -26.44
CA PRO A 9 24.02 12.92 -25.25
C PRO A 9 22.54 13.24 -25.49
N ILE A 10 22.18 13.55 -26.74
CA ILE A 10 20.79 13.78 -27.18
C ILE A 10 19.98 12.49 -27.07
N LYS A 11 20.57 11.34 -27.42
CA LYS A 11 19.94 10.02 -27.39
C LYS A 11 19.68 9.55 -25.96
N ARG A 12 20.65 9.77 -25.05
CA ARG A 12 20.48 9.54 -23.59
C ARG A 12 19.34 10.37 -22.99
N SER A 13 19.23 11.65 -23.36
CA SER A 13 18.18 12.52 -22.82
C SER A 13 16.75 12.12 -23.23
N SER A 14 16.62 11.46 -24.39
CA SER A 14 15.34 11.01 -24.92
C SER A 14 14.87 9.70 -24.27
N SER A 15 15.77 8.73 -24.07
CA SER A 15 15.45 7.45 -23.42
C SER A 15 15.04 7.66 -21.96
N GLU A 16 15.78 8.48 -21.22
CA GLU A 16 15.50 8.77 -19.81
C GLU A 16 14.11 9.40 -19.60
N LYS A 17 13.69 10.27 -20.52
CA LYS A 17 12.35 10.87 -20.52
C LYS A 17 11.25 9.81 -20.68
N TYR A 18 11.41 8.88 -21.62
CA TYR A 18 10.43 7.81 -21.84
C TYR A 18 10.42 6.78 -20.70
N ASP A 19 11.57 6.50 -20.09
CA ASP A 19 11.69 5.60 -18.94
C ASP A 19 10.93 6.15 -17.71
N ARG A 20 11.05 7.46 -17.44
CA ARG A 20 10.29 8.13 -16.36
C ARG A 20 8.78 8.05 -16.56
N VAL A 21 8.32 8.19 -17.81
CA VAL A 21 6.90 8.05 -18.18
C VAL A 21 6.43 6.62 -18.03
N GLY A 22 7.20 5.66 -18.56
CA GLY A 22 6.91 4.23 -18.49
C GLY A 22 6.83 3.72 -17.04
N ALA A 23 7.75 4.16 -16.18
CA ALA A 23 7.71 3.87 -14.75
C ALA A 23 6.40 4.39 -14.14
N SER A 24 6.05 5.67 -14.39
CA SER A 24 4.83 6.27 -13.85
C SER A 24 3.54 5.60 -14.32
N LEU A 25 3.51 5.11 -15.56
CA LEU A 25 2.39 4.33 -16.11
C LEU A 25 2.24 2.97 -15.44
N ARG A 26 3.35 2.23 -15.28
CA ARG A 26 3.33 0.92 -14.59
C ARG A 26 2.79 1.04 -13.16
N TRP A 27 3.11 2.12 -12.46
CA TRP A 27 2.57 2.38 -11.11
C TRP A 27 1.07 2.61 -11.11
N SER A 28 0.61 3.44 -12.05
CA SER A 28 -0.80 3.75 -12.22
C SER A 28 -1.60 2.48 -12.51
N GLN A 29 -1.06 1.56 -13.32
CA GLN A 29 -1.66 0.25 -13.61
C GLN A 29 -1.75 -0.65 -12.38
N ILE A 30 -0.69 -0.74 -11.56
CA ILE A 30 -0.68 -1.56 -10.34
C ILE A 30 -1.71 -1.04 -9.33
N LEU A 31 -1.74 0.28 -9.10
CA LEU A 31 -2.69 0.91 -8.18
C LEU A 31 -4.13 0.81 -8.70
N ALA A 32 -4.35 0.99 -10.01
CA ALA A 32 -5.65 0.79 -10.64
C ALA A 32 -6.14 -0.65 -10.42
N ALA A 33 -5.31 -1.65 -10.75
CA ALA A 33 -5.67 -3.06 -10.56
C ALA A 33 -6.00 -3.39 -9.09
N ALA A 34 -5.17 -2.94 -8.14
CA ALA A 34 -5.43 -3.17 -6.73
C ALA A 34 -6.71 -2.47 -6.24
N SER A 35 -6.94 -1.22 -6.64
CA SER A 35 -8.16 -0.50 -6.29
C SER A 35 -9.41 -1.14 -6.90
N SER A 36 -9.35 -1.70 -8.12
CA SER A 36 -10.45 -2.44 -8.74
C SER A 36 -10.76 -3.73 -7.99
N ILE A 37 -9.74 -4.44 -7.50
CA ILE A 37 -9.94 -5.64 -6.66
C ILE A 37 -10.55 -5.24 -5.31
N PHE A 38 -10.04 -4.17 -4.68
CA PHE A 38 -10.61 -3.65 -3.45
C PHE A 38 -12.07 -3.21 -3.63
N PHE A 39 -12.39 -2.54 -4.74
CA PHE A 39 -13.75 -2.19 -5.13
C PHE A 39 -14.63 -3.43 -5.20
N GLY A 40 -14.15 -4.53 -5.80
CA GLY A 40 -14.88 -5.80 -5.84
C GLY A 40 -15.24 -6.34 -4.44
N PHE A 41 -14.33 -6.23 -3.47
CA PHE A 41 -14.63 -6.63 -2.08
C PHE A 41 -15.68 -5.74 -1.43
N VAL A 42 -15.58 -4.41 -1.59
CA VAL A 42 -16.57 -3.47 -1.03
C VAL A 42 -17.93 -3.62 -1.71
N LEU A 43 -17.95 -3.79 -3.04
CA LEU A 43 -19.16 -4.02 -3.83
C LEU A 43 -19.87 -5.29 -3.39
N LYS A 44 -19.12 -6.37 -3.11
CA LYS A 44 -19.70 -7.62 -2.62
C LYS A 44 -20.48 -7.41 -1.32
N ILE A 45 -19.95 -6.60 -0.40
CA ILE A 45 -20.64 -6.24 0.85
C ILE A 45 -21.84 -5.33 0.53
N ALA A 46 -21.68 -4.35 -0.36
CA ALA A 46 -22.74 -3.38 -0.68
C ALA A 46 -23.96 -4.01 -1.38
N VAL A 47 -23.75 -5.02 -2.22
CA VAL A 47 -24.83 -5.74 -2.91
C VAL A 47 -25.52 -6.73 -1.98
N ASN A 48 -24.82 -7.28 -1.00
CA ASN A 48 -25.36 -8.22 -0.02
C ASN A 48 -25.00 -7.78 1.41
N PRO A 49 -25.56 -6.64 1.88
CA PRO A 49 -25.21 -6.12 3.19
C PRO A 49 -25.67 -7.08 4.28
N PRO A 50 -24.93 -7.21 5.40
CA PRO A 50 -25.38 -8.00 6.53
C PRO A 50 -26.74 -7.51 7.05
N SER A 51 -27.59 -8.43 7.51
CA SER A 51 -28.96 -8.11 7.96
C SER A 51 -29.02 -7.15 9.15
N TYR A 52 -27.92 -7.02 9.91
CA TYR A 52 -27.81 -6.12 11.04
C TYR A 52 -27.40 -4.68 10.65
N PHE A 53 -27.08 -4.43 9.38
CA PHE A 53 -26.71 -3.08 8.91
C PHE A 53 -27.90 -2.14 8.98
N GLN A 54 -27.69 -1.01 9.67
CA GLN A 54 -28.66 0.07 9.70
C GLN A 54 -28.49 0.98 8.48
N LEU A 55 -29.42 1.92 8.30
CA LEU A 55 -29.35 2.92 7.22
C LEU A 55 -28.01 3.68 7.23
N PHE A 56 -27.50 4.03 8.40
CA PHE A 56 -26.21 4.71 8.54
C PHE A 56 -25.04 3.84 8.06
N ASP A 57 -25.01 2.54 8.40
CA ASP A 57 -23.97 1.62 7.94
C ASP A 57 -23.98 1.46 6.42
N ASN A 58 -25.17 1.39 5.82
CA ASN A 58 -25.34 1.33 4.37
C ASN A 58 -24.85 2.61 3.69
N LEU A 59 -25.09 3.79 4.27
CA LEU A 59 -24.57 5.05 3.75
C LEU A 59 -23.04 5.14 3.85
N VAL A 60 -22.46 4.67 4.96
CA VAL A 60 -21.00 4.62 5.13
C VAL A 60 -20.38 3.65 4.12
N LEU A 61 -20.98 2.48 3.93
CA LEU A 61 -20.53 1.50 2.96
C LEU A 61 -20.62 2.02 1.52
N LEU A 62 -21.71 2.72 1.18
CA LEU A 62 -21.88 3.36 -0.11
C LEU A 62 -20.83 4.45 -0.33
N THR A 63 -20.54 5.26 0.70
CA THR A 63 -19.49 6.29 0.66
C THR A 63 -18.11 5.66 0.45
N ALA A 64 -17.81 4.55 1.13
CA ALA A 64 -16.59 3.79 0.92
C ALA A 64 -16.49 3.25 -0.51
N LEU A 65 -17.60 2.76 -1.08
CA LEU A 65 -17.66 2.27 -2.45
C LEU A 65 -17.38 3.40 -3.46
N TYR A 66 -18.04 4.55 -3.32
CA TYR A 66 -17.79 5.74 -4.16
C TYR A 66 -16.34 6.22 -4.05
N ALA A 67 -15.76 6.18 -2.84
CA ALA A 67 -14.36 6.53 -2.64
C ALA A 67 -13.43 5.58 -3.41
N VAL A 68 -13.60 4.26 -3.32
CA VAL A 68 -12.75 3.32 -4.10
C VAL A 68 -12.99 3.46 -5.60
N THR A 69 -14.24 3.65 -6.06
CA THR A 69 -14.53 3.90 -7.48
C THR A 69 -13.80 5.14 -7.99
N THR A 70 -13.83 6.23 -7.22
CA THR A 70 -13.11 7.46 -7.54
C THR A 70 -11.60 7.22 -7.57
N ALA A 71 -11.07 6.44 -6.62
CA ALA A 71 -9.67 6.06 -6.61
C ALA A 71 -9.26 5.31 -7.88
N THR A 72 -10.03 4.30 -8.27
CA THR A 72 -9.80 3.53 -9.50
C THR A 72 -9.80 4.42 -10.73
N ALA A 73 -10.80 5.30 -10.86
CA ALA A 73 -10.85 6.25 -11.97
C ALA A 73 -9.59 7.14 -12.02
N MET A 74 -9.16 7.67 -10.86
CA MET A 74 -7.96 8.50 -10.76
C MET A 74 -6.68 7.73 -11.10
N PHE A 75 -6.55 6.46 -10.73
CA PHE A 75 -5.39 5.64 -11.13
C PHE A 75 -5.40 5.25 -12.62
N ILE A 76 -6.56 5.27 -13.28
CA ILE A 76 -6.67 5.05 -14.74
C ILE A 76 -6.33 6.32 -15.53
N MET A 77 -6.58 7.51 -14.97
CA MET A 77 -6.37 8.79 -15.66
C MET A 77 -4.96 8.99 -16.27
N PRO A 78 -3.84 8.59 -15.63
CA PRO A 78 -2.52 8.66 -16.25
C PRO A 78 -2.43 7.90 -17.58
N VAL A 79 -3.04 6.71 -17.66
CA VAL A 79 -3.07 5.90 -18.88
C VAL A 79 -3.89 6.60 -19.96
N VAL A 80 -5.08 7.10 -19.61
CA VAL A 80 -5.94 7.85 -20.54
C VAL A 80 -5.25 9.11 -21.04
N HIS A 81 -4.62 9.88 -20.13
CA HIS A 81 -3.89 11.08 -20.46
C HIS A 81 -2.73 10.78 -21.42
N HIS A 82 -1.96 9.72 -21.16
CA HIS A 82 -0.88 9.28 -22.06
C HIS A 82 -1.41 8.92 -23.44
N MET A 83 -2.47 8.09 -23.52
CA MET A 83 -3.05 7.65 -24.81
C MET A 83 -3.61 8.83 -25.63
N LEU A 84 -4.22 9.83 -24.98
CA LEU A 84 -4.80 10.98 -25.69
C LEU A 84 -3.76 12.00 -26.16
N HIS A 85 -2.62 12.10 -25.47
CA HIS A 85 -1.64 13.19 -25.69
C HIS A 85 -0.25 12.71 -26.12
N TYR A 86 -0.09 11.45 -26.51
CA TYR A 86 1.22 10.86 -26.82
C TYR A 86 2.01 11.61 -27.92
N HIS A 87 1.33 12.27 -28.86
CA HIS A 87 1.96 13.06 -29.92
C HIS A 87 2.45 14.45 -29.50
N LYS A 88 1.87 15.05 -28.46
CA LYS A 88 2.21 16.40 -27.95
C LYS A 88 2.64 16.31 -26.50
N PHE A 89 3.57 15.39 -26.24
CA PHE A 89 3.86 14.91 -24.90
C PHE A 89 4.91 15.76 -24.18
N ASP A 90 4.44 16.65 -23.32
CA ASP A 90 5.28 17.31 -22.32
C ASP A 90 5.43 16.40 -21.09
N VAL A 91 6.64 15.87 -20.91
CA VAL A 91 6.99 14.91 -19.86
C VAL A 91 6.74 15.48 -18.47
N GLU A 92 7.17 16.72 -18.20
CA GLU A 92 7.08 17.29 -16.85
C GLU A 92 5.63 17.63 -16.51
N LYS A 93 4.87 18.17 -17.48
CA LYS A 93 3.42 18.38 -17.32
C LYS A 93 2.68 17.07 -17.08
N TYR A 94 3.05 16.00 -17.79
CA TYR A 94 2.47 14.67 -17.60
C TYR A 94 2.79 14.08 -16.23
N LEU A 95 4.05 14.14 -15.79
CA LEU A 95 4.48 13.62 -14.48
C LEU A 95 3.78 14.34 -13.34
N LEU A 96 3.62 15.67 -13.44
CA LEU A 96 2.92 16.48 -12.45
C LEU A 96 1.42 16.16 -12.41
N ALA A 97 0.76 16.02 -13.58
CA ALA A 97 -0.63 15.59 -13.64
C ALA A 97 -0.83 14.19 -13.04
N THR A 98 0.06 13.25 -13.37
CA THR A 98 0.00 11.87 -12.87
C THR A 98 0.14 11.80 -11.35
N LYS A 99 1.03 12.61 -10.77
CA LYS A 99 1.16 12.74 -9.31
C LYS A 99 -0.10 13.25 -8.64
N ARG A 100 -0.77 14.25 -9.23
CA ARG A 100 -2.06 14.76 -8.71
C ARG A 100 -3.14 13.69 -8.74
N TYR A 101 -3.29 12.98 -9.86
CA TYR A 101 -4.24 11.87 -9.95
C TYR A 101 -3.92 10.76 -8.93
N THR A 102 -2.65 10.41 -8.79
CA THR A 102 -2.19 9.39 -7.84
C THR A 102 -2.49 9.81 -6.40
N LEU A 103 -2.27 11.07 -6.06
CA LEU A 103 -2.52 11.60 -4.72
C LEU A 103 -4.01 11.60 -4.37
N ILE A 104 -4.87 12.08 -5.29
CA ILE A 104 -6.32 12.04 -5.10
C ILE A 104 -6.79 10.58 -4.94
N GLY A 105 -6.28 9.68 -5.78
CA GLY A 105 -6.62 8.26 -5.69
C GLY A 105 -6.21 7.63 -4.36
N ILE A 106 -5.00 7.94 -3.87
CA ILE A 106 -4.50 7.48 -2.57
C ILE A 106 -5.40 7.97 -1.42
N ILE A 107 -5.78 9.25 -1.42
CA ILE A 107 -6.67 9.82 -0.39
C ILE A 107 -8.00 9.07 -0.38
N CYS A 108 -8.54 8.77 -1.56
CA CYS A 108 -9.79 8.03 -1.69
C CYS A 108 -9.66 6.57 -1.20
N VAL A 109 -8.54 5.88 -1.47
CA VAL A 109 -8.27 4.55 -0.89
C VAL A 109 -8.19 4.60 0.63
N MET A 110 -7.47 5.58 1.19
CA MET A 110 -7.37 5.75 2.64
C MET A 110 -8.73 6.02 3.28
N LEU A 111 -9.57 6.85 2.67
CA LEU A 111 -10.94 7.10 3.12
C LEU A 111 -11.77 5.81 3.11
N ALA A 112 -11.73 5.03 2.03
CA ALA A 112 -12.44 3.77 1.96
C ALA A 112 -11.96 2.75 3.01
N MET A 113 -10.65 2.66 3.24
CA MET A 113 -10.09 1.80 4.29
C MET A 113 -10.52 2.25 5.69
N TYR A 114 -10.51 3.55 5.97
CA TYR A 114 -10.99 4.12 7.23
C TYR A 114 -12.46 3.77 7.47
N LEU A 115 -13.33 4.02 6.49
CA LEU A 115 -14.76 3.73 6.60
C LEU A 115 -15.03 2.22 6.73
N GLY A 116 -14.31 1.39 5.97
CA GLY A 116 -14.41 -0.07 6.09
C GLY A 116 -13.97 -0.57 7.47
N LEU A 117 -12.87 -0.06 8.01
CA LEU A 117 -12.42 -0.39 9.36
C LEU A 117 -13.43 0.07 10.42
N GLY A 118 -14.02 1.26 10.25
CA GLY A 118 -15.10 1.78 11.08
C GLY A 118 -16.33 0.88 11.09
N LEU A 119 -16.80 0.42 9.91
CA LEU A 119 -17.91 -0.53 9.80
C LEU A 119 -17.63 -1.86 10.51
N SER A 120 -16.41 -2.39 10.34
CA SER A 120 -15.96 -3.62 10.99
C SER A 120 -15.94 -3.53 12.53
N LEU A 121 -15.76 -2.32 13.06
CA LEU A 121 -15.78 -2.04 14.50
C LEU A 121 -17.18 -1.68 15.00
N ASN A 122 -18.00 -1.02 14.19
CA ASN A 122 -19.33 -0.57 14.59
C ASN A 122 -20.26 -1.74 14.96
N SER A 123 -20.01 -2.92 14.40
CA SER A 123 -20.71 -4.15 14.78
C SER A 123 -20.33 -4.69 16.17
N LYS A 124 -19.27 -4.18 16.80
CA LYS A 124 -18.67 -4.71 18.03
C LYS A 124 -18.61 -3.71 19.17
N VAL A 125 -18.52 -2.41 18.86
CA VAL A 125 -18.44 -1.33 19.85
C VAL A 125 -19.33 -0.16 19.40
N PRO A 126 -19.74 0.73 20.31
CA PRO A 126 -20.53 1.91 19.97
C PRO A 126 -19.92 2.73 18.83
N SER A 127 -20.75 3.30 17.96
CA SER A 127 -20.32 3.92 16.70
C SER A 127 -19.25 5.00 16.87
N GLU A 128 -19.40 5.88 17.86
CA GLU A 128 -18.42 6.94 18.16
C GLU A 128 -17.03 6.36 18.46
N ILE A 129 -16.99 5.30 19.26
CA ILE A 129 -15.77 4.60 19.63
C ILE A 129 -15.22 3.83 18.43
N ALA A 130 -16.08 3.20 17.62
CA ALA A 130 -15.69 2.44 16.44
C ALA A 130 -14.91 3.30 15.43
N TYR A 131 -15.48 4.44 15.04
CA TYR A 131 -14.84 5.34 14.08
C TYR A 131 -13.65 6.11 14.68
N GLY A 132 -13.65 6.37 15.99
CA GLY A 132 -12.49 6.90 16.70
C GLY A 132 -11.31 5.93 16.70
N LEU A 133 -11.56 4.65 17.01
CA LEU A 133 -10.55 3.59 16.99
C LEU A 133 -10.05 3.33 15.56
N ALA A 134 -10.94 3.31 14.57
CA ALA A 134 -10.58 3.13 13.15
C ALA A 134 -9.59 4.19 12.66
N LEU A 135 -9.61 5.39 13.23
CA LEU A 135 -8.73 6.50 12.84
C LEU A 135 -7.28 6.33 13.36
N LEU A 136 -7.08 5.56 14.44
CA LEU A 136 -5.79 5.41 15.12
C LEU A 136 -4.61 5.02 14.21
N PRO A 137 -4.68 3.95 13.39
CA PRO A 137 -3.55 3.58 12.54
C PRO A 137 -3.20 4.72 11.57
N PHE A 138 -4.19 5.41 11.02
CA PHE A 138 -3.98 6.51 10.08
C PHE A 138 -3.30 7.70 10.74
N MET A 139 -3.80 8.16 11.89
CA MET A 139 -3.28 9.35 12.58
C MET A 139 -1.91 9.12 13.20
N ILE A 140 -1.70 7.97 13.86
CA ILE A 140 -0.41 7.66 14.49
C ILE A 140 0.71 7.61 13.44
N ILE A 141 0.46 6.93 12.33
CA ILE A 141 1.44 6.78 11.25
C ILE A 141 1.67 8.13 10.57
N PHE A 142 0.61 8.90 10.29
CA PHE A 142 0.74 10.23 9.70
C PHE A 142 1.59 11.16 10.58
N ILE A 143 1.26 11.30 11.87
CA ILE A 143 2.00 12.16 12.80
C ILE A 143 3.46 11.70 12.90
N ARG A 144 3.69 10.39 13.07
CA ARG A 144 5.05 9.85 13.18
C ARG A 144 5.85 10.12 11.91
N PHE A 145 5.24 10.03 10.73
CA PHE A 145 5.93 10.17 9.45
C PHE A 145 6.41 11.62 9.27
N TYR A 146 5.50 12.57 9.43
CA TYR A 146 5.82 13.98 9.27
C TYR A 146 6.77 14.51 10.35
N ARG A 147 6.76 13.96 11.57
CA ARG A 147 7.75 14.30 12.61
C ARG A 147 9.18 13.91 12.25
N HIS A 148 9.38 12.88 11.42
CA HIS A 148 10.71 12.37 11.06
C HIS A 148 11.27 13.00 9.78
N LEU A 149 10.51 13.83 9.07
CA LEU A 149 10.95 14.44 7.83
C LEU A 149 11.45 15.89 8.01
N PRO A 150 12.49 16.29 7.24
CA PRO A 150 13.06 17.63 7.33
C PRO A 150 12.14 18.67 6.69
N SER A 151 12.16 19.89 7.25
CA SER A 151 11.52 21.08 6.67
C SER A 151 12.30 21.70 5.51
N ASN A 152 13.54 21.26 5.30
CA ASN A 152 14.47 21.89 4.35
C ASN A 152 14.36 21.18 2.99
N LEU A 153 13.83 21.91 2.01
CA LEU A 153 13.70 21.44 0.63
C LEU A 153 15.03 21.66 -0.09
N VAL A 154 15.68 20.58 -0.48
CA VAL A 154 16.91 20.60 -1.30
C VAL A 154 16.53 20.09 -2.70
N GLU A 155 17.03 20.75 -3.75
CA GLU A 155 16.82 20.30 -5.12
C GLU A 155 17.71 19.08 -5.38
N SER A 156 17.13 17.96 -5.86
CA SER A 156 17.92 16.76 -6.18
C SER A 156 18.71 17.00 -7.46
N THR A 157 20.04 16.96 -7.38
CA THR A 157 20.93 17.39 -8.48
C THR A 157 21.48 16.25 -9.34
N SER A 158 21.26 14.98 -8.98
CA SER A 158 21.81 13.83 -9.73
C SER A 158 20.74 12.88 -10.27
N THR A 159 20.99 12.29 -11.44
CA THR A 159 20.14 11.25 -12.05
C THR A 159 20.14 9.96 -11.22
N GLU A 160 21.26 9.64 -10.56
CA GLU A 160 21.36 8.48 -9.67
C GLU A 160 20.41 8.57 -8.46
N ASP A 161 20.22 9.77 -7.91
CA ASP A 161 19.28 10.00 -6.82
C ASP A 161 17.83 9.75 -7.25
N TYR A 162 17.47 10.15 -8.47
CA TYR A 162 16.14 9.89 -9.04
C TYR A 162 15.88 8.39 -9.22
N ASP A 163 16.86 7.64 -9.71
CA ASP A 163 16.74 6.18 -9.88
C ASP A 163 16.58 5.46 -8.54
N ARG A 164 17.34 5.86 -7.52
CA ARG A 164 17.24 5.31 -6.16
C ARG A 164 15.87 5.59 -5.55
N VAL A 165 15.36 6.83 -5.68
CA VAL A 165 14.00 7.19 -5.24
C VAL A 165 12.96 6.38 -6.00
N GLY A 166 13.08 6.28 -7.33
CA GLY A 166 12.16 5.52 -8.17
C GLY A 166 12.07 4.05 -7.78
N ALA A 167 13.20 3.40 -7.49
CA ALA A 167 13.25 2.02 -7.02
C ALA A 167 12.61 1.85 -5.63
N GLY A 168 12.85 2.77 -4.69
CA GLY A 168 12.20 2.77 -3.38
C GLY A 168 10.68 2.96 -3.49
N MET A 169 10.25 3.87 -4.35
CA MET A 169 8.83 4.17 -4.57
C MET A 169 8.06 3.01 -5.19
N ARG A 170 8.71 2.28 -6.10
CA ARG A 170 8.19 1.05 -6.70
C ARG A 170 7.73 0.04 -5.64
N TRP A 171 8.59 -0.25 -4.68
CA TRP A 171 8.28 -1.22 -3.63
C TRP A 171 7.15 -0.74 -2.73
N CYS A 172 7.15 0.55 -2.37
CA CYS A 172 6.08 1.16 -1.58
C CYS A 172 4.71 0.97 -2.26
N GLN A 173 4.62 1.27 -3.56
CA GLN A 173 3.34 1.17 -4.29
C GLN A 173 2.88 -0.28 -4.48
N ILE A 174 3.80 -1.20 -4.77
CA ILE A 174 3.47 -2.64 -4.88
C ILE A 174 2.97 -3.19 -3.53
N LEU A 175 3.66 -2.86 -2.44
CA LEU A 175 3.29 -3.30 -1.09
C LEU A 175 1.98 -2.64 -0.62
N ALA A 176 1.75 -1.37 -0.94
CA ALA A 176 0.48 -0.69 -0.72
C ALA A 176 -0.66 -1.36 -1.49
N ALA A 177 -0.45 -1.67 -2.77
CA ALA A 177 -1.40 -2.40 -3.60
C ALA A 177 -1.74 -3.77 -3.02
N ALA A 178 -0.73 -4.61 -2.75
CA ALA A 178 -0.93 -5.94 -2.20
C ALA A 178 -1.63 -5.92 -0.82
N SER A 179 -1.21 -5.02 0.07
CA SER A 179 -1.83 -4.87 1.39
C SER A 179 -3.26 -4.34 1.31
N SER A 180 -3.59 -3.43 0.38
CA SER A 180 -4.96 -2.95 0.18
C SER A 180 -5.92 -4.05 -0.30
N ILE A 181 -5.44 -4.96 -1.16
CA ILE A 181 -6.18 -6.16 -1.58
C ILE A 181 -6.43 -7.06 -0.37
N PHE A 182 -5.39 -7.30 0.43
CA PHE A 182 -5.51 -8.14 1.63
C PHE A 182 -6.45 -7.52 2.67
N PHE A 183 -6.42 -6.18 2.82
CA PHE A 183 -7.36 -5.44 3.66
C PHE A 183 -8.80 -5.66 3.19
N GLY A 184 -9.09 -5.51 1.89
CA GLY A 184 -10.42 -5.76 1.34
C GLY A 184 -10.93 -7.19 1.57
N PHE A 185 -10.04 -8.17 1.45
CA PHE A 185 -10.36 -9.57 1.76
C PHE A 185 -10.74 -9.76 3.24
N LEU A 186 -9.90 -9.28 4.16
CA LEU A 186 -10.18 -9.37 5.60
C LEU A 186 -11.44 -8.59 5.98
N LEU A 187 -11.65 -7.40 5.41
CA LEU A 187 -12.83 -6.59 5.65
C LEU A 187 -14.12 -7.37 5.34
N ASN A 188 -14.15 -8.10 4.23
CA ASN A 188 -15.29 -8.92 3.83
C ASN A 188 -15.62 -9.98 4.88
N ILE A 189 -14.60 -10.69 5.40
CA ILE A 189 -14.78 -11.68 6.47
C ILE A 189 -15.22 -10.99 7.76
N THR A 190 -14.69 -9.80 8.06
CA THR A 190 -14.95 -9.13 9.33
C THR A 190 -16.34 -8.51 9.41
N VAL A 191 -16.89 -8.08 8.27
CA VAL A 191 -18.26 -7.57 8.16
C VAL A 191 -19.27 -8.72 8.02
N SER A 192 -18.93 -9.77 7.28
CA SER A 192 -19.79 -10.94 7.10
C SER A 192 -19.23 -12.15 7.85
N GLN A 193 -19.17 -12.04 9.18
CA GLN A 193 -18.51 -13.03 10.04
C GLN A 193 -19.20 -14.40 9.98
N PRO A 194 -18.45 -15.51 9.87
CA PRO A 194 -19.02 -16.84 9.96
C PRO A 194 -19.60 -17.13 11.34
N VAL A 195 -20.74 -17.82 11.39
CA VAL A 195 -21.50 -18.11 12.64
C VAL A 195 -20.67 -18.88 13.68
N TYR A 196 -19.67 -19.64 13.26
CA TYR A 196 -18.83 -20.44 14.14
C TYR A 196 -17.65 -19.68 14.77
N PHE A 197 -17.45 -18.40 14.45
CA PHE A 197 -16.36 -17.61 15.04
C PHE A 197 -16.63 -17.33 16.51
N GLN A 198 -15.68 -17.69 17.35
CA GLN A 198 -15.72 -17.34 18.78
C GLN A 198 -15.15 -15.94 19.00
N LEU A 199 -15.28 -15.44 20.24
CA LEU A 199 -14.75 -14.14 20.64
C LEU A 199 -13.26 -13.96 20.29
N LEU A 200 -12.44 -14.99 20.55
CA LEU A 200 -11.00 -14.94 20.25
C LEU A 200 -10.73 -14.88 18.74
N ASP A 201 -11.47 -15.61 17.91
CA ASP A 201 -11.33 -15.53 16.45
C ASP A 201 -11.66 -14.13 15.94
N ASN A 202 -12.70 -13.50 16.52
CA ASN A 202 -13.09 -12.13 16.20
C ASN A 202 -12.01 -11.10 16.57
N ILE A 203 -11.36 -11.28 17.72
CA ILE A 203 -10.25 -10.43 18.15
C ILE A 203 -9.05 -10.61 17.22
N VAL A 204 -8.70 -11.86 16.88
CA VAL A 204 -7.58 -12.14 15.96
C VAL A 204 -7.84 -11.58 14.56
N LEU A 205 -9.06 -11.75 14.04
CA LEU A 205 -9.44 -11.20 12.73
C LEU A 205 -9.35 -9.67 12.73
N LEU A 206 -9.83 -9.02 13.78
CA LEU A 206 -9.79 -7.57 13.91
C LEU A 206 -8.33 -7.07 14.06
N ALA A 207 -7.51 -7.77 14.85
CA ALA A 207 -6.09 -7.46 14.99
C ALA A 207 -5.35 -7.60 13.64
N SER A 208 -5.66 -8.64 12.86
CA SER A 208 -5.14 -8.81 11.50
C SER A 208 -5.56 -7.65 10.59
N LEU A 209 -6.85 -7.26 10.61
CA LEU A 209 -7.36 -6.14 9.82
C LEU A 209 -6.67 -4.80 10.18
N TYR A 210 -6.46 -4.54 11.48
CA TYR A 210 -5.70 -3.38 11.95
C TYR A 210 -4.25 -3.40 11.49
N ALA A 211 -3.58 -4.55 11.58
CA ALA A 211 -2.20 -4.71 11.17
C ALA A 211 -2.04 -4.48 9.65
N VAL A 212 -2.96 -4.98 8.81
CA VAL A 212 -2.93 -4.66 7.37
C VAL A 212 -3.20 -3.18 7.13
N ALA A 213 -4.19 -2.59 7.80
CA ALA A 213 -4.49 -1.17 7.64
C ALA A 213 -3.26 -0.30 7.97
N ALA A 214 -2.60 -0.57 9.11
CA ALA A 214 -1.37 0.09 9.50
C ALA A 214 -0.27 -0.09 8.45
N ALA A 215 -0.08 -1.31 7.94
CA ALA A 215 0.92 -1.57 6.92
C ALA A 215 0.66 -0.80 5.62
N THR A 216 -0.58 -0.81 5.12
CA THR A 216 -0.95 -0.09 3.91
C THR A 216 -0.66 1.40 4.04
N VAL A 217 -1.00 2.01 5.19
CA VAL A 217 -0.69 3.42 5.45
C VAL A 217 0.82 3.66 5.49
N MET A 218 1.61 2.78 6.12
CA MET A 218 3.08 2.91 6.14
C MET A 218 3.70 2.87 4.73
N PHE A 219 3.16 2.03 3.83
CA PHE A 219 3.62 1.97 2.45
C PHE A 219 3.16 3.17 1.61
N ILE A 220 2.01 3.74 1.93
CA ILE A 220 1.46 4.89 1.21
C ILE A 220 2.15 6.21 1.60
N MET A 221 2.56 6.38 2.85
CA MET A 221 3.12 7.66 3.33
C MET A 221 4.31 8.18 2.51
N PRO A 222 5.33 7.36 2.18
CA PRO A 222 6.40 7.78 1.28
C PRO A 222 5.90 8.28 -0.08
N VAL A 223 4.82 7.67 -0.62
CA VAL A 223 4.22 8.05 -1.91
C VAL A 223 3.56 9.42 -1.83
N ILE A 224 2.79 9.67 -0.76
CA ILE A 224 2.16 10.97 -0.51
C ILE A 224 3.23 12.04 -0.39
N TYR A 225 4.26 11.79 0.41
CA TYR A 225 5.32 12.77 0.63
C TYR A 225 6.06 13.12 -0.66
N HIS A 226 6.51 12.10 -1.40
CA HIS A 226 7.19 12.29 -2.67
C HIS A 226 6.28 13.05 -3.66
N SER A 227 4.99 12.71 -3.74
CA SER A 227 4.06 13.38 -4.66
C SER A 227 3.85 14.86 -4.33
N ASN A 228 3.86 15.23 -3.04
CA ASN A 228 3.65 16.61 -2.58
C ASN A 228 4.89 17.50 -2.69
N HIS A 229 6.08 16.94 -2.46
CA HIS A 229 7.31 17.72 -2.36
C HIS A 229 8.20 17.62 -3.59
N TYR A 230 7.84 16.77 -4.55
CA TYR A 230 8.58 16.68 -5.81
C TYR A 230 8.63 18.04 -6.54
N PRO A 231 9.78 18.44 -7.09
CA PRO A 231 11.06 17.71 -7.16
C PRO A 231 12.05 18.00 -6.01
N ARG A 232 11.64 18.75 -4.98
CA ARG A 232 12.55 19.30 -3.97
C ARG A 232 12.40 18.59 -2.62
N PHE A 233 13.32 17.69 -2.29
CA PHE A 233 13.42 17.07 -0.97
C PHE A 233 14.81 16.45 -0.76
N ASP A 234 15.23 16.31 0.50
CA ASP A 234 16.45 15.60 0.86
C ASP A 234 16.30 14.09 0.56
N VAL A 235 16.95 13.64 -0.51
CA VAL A 235 16.87 12.26 -1.01
C VAL A 235 17.43 11.26 0.00
N ALA A 236 18.58 11.55 0.62
CA ALA A 236 19.24 10.61 1.53
C ALA A 236 18.37 10.38 2.78
N LYS A 237 17.85 11.46 3.37
CA LYS A 237 16.95 11.37 4.52
C LYS A 237 15.61 10.74 4.16
N PHE A 238 15.05 11.08 3.00
CA PHE A 238 13.82 10.47 2.50
C PHE A 238 13.94 8.95 2.34
N LEU A 239 15.03 8.46 1.75
CA LEU A 239 15.27 7.03 1.57
C LEU A 239 15.43 6.31 2.92
N LEU A 240 16.09 6.94 3.91
CA LEU A 240 16.25 6.38 5.24
C LEU A 240 14.89 6.23 5.95
N VAL A 241 14.07 7.29 5.96
CA VAL A 241 12.74 7.22 6.58
C VAL A 241 11.84 6.23 5.83
N THR A 242 11.87 6.25 4.50
CA THR A 242 11.11 5.30 3.68
C THR A 242 11.46 3.86 4.01
N LYS A 243 12.75 3.55 4.17
CA LYS A 243 13.21 2.20 4.56
C LYS A 243 12.66 1.78 5.93
N GLU A 244 12.66 2.68 6.92
CA GLU A 244 12.10 2.38 8.25
C GLU A 244 10.60 2.04 8.14
N TYR A 245 9.81 2.88 7.46
CA TYR A 245 8.37 2.67 7.32
C TYR A 245 8.04 1.41 6.52
N VAL A 246 8.75 1.16 5.42
CA VAL A 246 8.58 -0.07 4.64
C VAL A 246 8.91 -1.29 5.50
N THR A 247 9.96 -1.25 6.32
CA THR A 247 10.33 -2.37 7.19
C THR A 247 9.25 -2.65 8.23
N ILE A 248 8.76 -1.62 8.92
CA ILE A 248 7.67 -1.77 9.90
C ILE A 248 6.39 -2.25 9.21
N GLY A 249 6.06 -1.70 8.04
CA GLY A 249 4.91 -2.13 7.25
C GLY A 249 4.98 -3.60 6.84
N ILE A 250 6.15 -4.10 6.45
CA ILE A 250 6.37 -5.52 6.14
C ILE A 250 6.08 -6.39 7.39
N ILE A 251 6.57 -5.99 8.57
CA ILE A 251 6.28 -6.69 9.83
C ILE A 251 4.78 -6.73 10.09
N CYS A 252 4.08 -5.62 9.89
CA CYS A 252 2.63 -5.54 10.06
C CYS A 252 1.86 -6.44 9.07
N VAL A 253 2.23 -6.48 7.77
CA VAL A 253 1.63 -7.43 6.82
C VAL A 253 1.92 -8.87 7.19
N MET A 254 3.15 -9.19 7.58
CA MET A 254 3.53 -10.55 7.99
C MET A 254 2.72 -11.00 9.20
N LEU A 255 2.55 -10.12 10.20
CA LEU A 255 1.70 -10.38 11.35
C LEU A 255 0.26 -10.65 10.92
N ALA A 256 -0.30 -9.81 10.05
CA ALA A 256 -1.67 -10.01 9.56
C ALA A 256 -1.84 -11.32 8.79
N MET A 257 -0.87 -11.69 7.95
CA MET A 257 -0.86 -12.94 7.22
C MET A 257 -0.77 -14.14 8.17
N TYR A 258 0.11 -14.06 9.18
CA TYR A 258 0.24 -15.09 10.21
C TYR A 258 -1.08 -15.30 10.97
N LEU A 259 -1.70 -14.20 11.44
CA LEU A 259 -2.97 -14.24 12.14
C LEU A 259 -4.11 -14.76 11.25
N GLY A 260 -4.18 -14.32 10.00
CA GLY A 260 -5.20 -14.78 9.05
C GLY A 260 -5.06 -16.25 8.69
N LEU A 261 -3.83 -16.73 8.49
CA LEU A 261 -3.54 -18.14 8.23
C LEU A 261 -3.82 -19.01 9.46
N GLY A 262 -3.41 -18.54 10.65
CA GLY A 262 -3.70 -19.20 11.92
C GLY A 262 -5.20 -19.33 12.14
N LEU A 263 -5.97 -18.28 11.87
CA LEU A 263 -7.43 -18.29 11.96
C LEU A 263 -8.07 -19.24 10.94
N SER A 264 -7.56 -19.28 9.71
CA SER A 264 -8.01 -20.26 8.72
C SER A 264 -7.76 -21.71 9.17
N LEU A 265 -6.62 -21.99 9.82
CA LEU A 265 -6.28 -23.32 10.31
C LEU A 265 -7.03 -23.68 11.59
N ASN A 266 -7.29 -22.71 12.47
CA ASN A 266 -8.01 -22.90 13.72
C ASN A 266 -9.43 -23.43 13.49
N SER A 267 -10.02 -23.15 12.33
CA SER A 267 -11.31 -23.73 11.92
C SER A 267 -11.28 -25.24 11.65
N LYS A 268 -10.08 -25.86 11.57
CA LYS A 268 -9.88 -27.26 11.15
C LYS A 268 -9.07 -28.10 12.14
N VAL A 269 -8.20 -27.47 12.92
CA VAL A 269 -7.29 -28.16 13.85
C VAL A 269 -7.21 -27.41 15.18
N PRO A 270 -6.75 -28.05 16.27
CA PRO A 270 -6.59 -27.38 17.57
C PRO A 270 -5.71 -26.13 17.48
N THR A 271 -6.02 -25.12 18.29
CA THR A 271 -5.41 -23.78 18.27
C THR A 271 -3.89 -23.81 18.26
N GLU A 272 -3.27 -24.61 19.13
CA GLU A 272 -1.81 -24.72 19.22
C GLU A 272 -1.18 -25.20 17.91
N VAL A 273 -1.81 -26.20 17.28
CA VAL A 273 -1.37 -26.75 16.00
C VAL A 273 -1.62 -25.76 14.86
N ALA A 274 -2.75 -25.06 14.88
CA ALA A 274 -3.11 -24.07 13.87
C ALA A 274 -2.08 -22.94 13.76
N TYR A 275 -1.77 -22.30 14.89
CA TYR A 275 -0.83 -21.18 14.92
C TYR A 275 0.62 -21.66 14.81
N GLY A 276 0.95 -22.84 15.35
CA GLY A 276 2.24 -23.49 15.12
C GLY A 276 2.49 -23.74 13.62
N ALA A 277 1.53 -24.33 12.91
CA ALA A 277 1.62 -24.58 11.48
C ALA A 277 1.62 -23.27 10.66
N ALA A 278 0.84 -22.27 11.06
CA ALA A 278 0.85 -20.95 10.42
C ALA A 278 2.22 -20.26 10.50
N SER A 279 3.04 -20.56 11.50
CA SER A 279 4.39 -20.01 11.63
C SER A 279 5.41 -20.60 10.65
N LEU A 280 5.16 -21.81 10.13
CA LEU A 280 6.13 -22.57 9.32
C LEU A 280 6.61 -21.81 8.07
N PRO A 281 5.75 -21.19 7.23
CA PRO A 281 6.22 -20.42 6.07
C PRO A 281 7.14 -19.27 6.47
N PHE A 282 6.87 -18.61 7.60
CA PHE A 282 7.66 -17.47 8.07
C PHE A 282 9.01 -17.91 8.63
N VAL A 283 9.02 -18.96 9.47
CA VAL A 283 10.25 -19.54 10.03
C VAL A 283 11.15 -20.10 8.95
N THR A 284 10.59 -20.81 7.97
CA THR A 284 11.36 -21.39 6.85
C THR A 284 12.02 -20.31 6.00
N ILE A 285 11.28 -19.26 5.62
CA ILE A 285 11.84 -18.11 4.90
C ILE A 285 12.92 -17.41 5.72
N PHE A 286 12.70 -17.22 7.03
CA PHE A 286 13.66 -16.59 7.92
C PHE A 286 14.97 -17.39 8.05
N VAL A 287 14.88 -18.70 8.27
CA VAL A 287 16.04 -19.60 8.33
C VAL A 287 16.80 -19.60 6.99
N TRP A 288 16.08 -19.64 5.87
CA TRP A 288 16.67 -19.56 4.53
C TRP A 288 17.43 -18.23 4.34
N PHE A 289 16.83 -17.12 4.77
CA PHE A 289 17.46 -15.80 4.71
C PHE A 289 18.74 -15.73 5.55
N LEU A 290 18.72 -16.22 6.79
CA LEU A 290 19.91 -16.26 7.65
C LEU A 290 21.04 -17.10 7.05
N ARG A 291 20.71 -18.28 6.51
CA ARG A 291 21.69 -19.16 5.84
C ARG A 291 22.36 -18.48 4.65
N ASN A 292 21.59 -17.72 3.86
CA ASN A 292 22.13 -17.05 2.68
C ASN A 292 22.88 -15.76 3.02
N LYS A 293 22.49 -15.05 4.08
CA LYS A 293 23.24 -13.90 4.59
C LYS A 293 24.66 -14.30 5.01
N SER A 294 24.80 -15.45 5.69
CA SER A 294 26.11 -16.00 6.07
C SER A 294 27.01 -16.19 4.83
N LYS A 295 26.50 -16.83 3.77
CA LYS A 295 27.25 -17.07 2.52
C LYS A 295 27.69 -15.79 1.80
N ILE A 296 26.84 -14.76 1.75
CA ILE A 296 27.16 -13.49 1.10
C ILE A 296 28.28 -12.74 1.87
N THR A 297 28.33 -12.90 3.18
CA THR A 297 29.35 -12.25 4.01
C THR A 297 30.70 -12.95 3.87
N THR A 298 30.72 -14.29 3.77
CA THR A 298 31.95 -15.08 3.58
C THR A 298 32.61 -14.84 2.21
N ASN A 299 31.81 -14.63 1.15
CA ASN A 299 32.34 -14.35 -0.20
C ASN A 299 32.82 -12.90 -0.40
N ARG A 300 32.65 -12.00 0.58
CA ARG A 300 33.20 -10.63 0.56
C ARG A 300 34.55 -10.51 1.28
N THR A 301 34.97 -11.56 1.98
CA THR A 301 36.20 -11.60 2.79
C THR A 301 37.32 -12.45 2.17
N THR A 302 37.14 -12.91 0.93
CA THR A 302 38.15 -13.58 0.10
C THR A 302 38.36 -12.78 -1.17
#